data_AF-A0A2B6RDU4-F1
#
_entry.id   AF-A0A2B6RDU4-F1
#
_cell.length_a   1.000
_cell.length_b   1.000
_cell.length_c   1.000
_cell.angle_alpha   90.00
_cell.angle_beta   90.00
_cell.angle_gamma   90.00
#
_symmetry.space_group_name_H-M   'P 1'
#
loop_
_entity.id
_entity.type
_entity.pdbx_description
1 polymer ?
#
loop_
_entity_poly.entity_id
_entity_poly.type
_entity_poly.pdbx_seq_one_letter_code
_entity_poly.pdbx_strand_id
1 'polypeptide(L)' 'MKVDLLQNGTVIATQEVSKETGWKYEFKDLVAFDANGKAYKYEVKEQPVDGYESKVNGYDITNTKVGET' A
#
# COMPACT_ATOMS: atom_id res chain seq x y z
N MET A 1 -1.51 10.59 -3.06
CA MET A 1 -2.20 9.37 -2.58
C MET A 1 -1.43 8.83 -1.37
N LYS A 2 -2.07 8.02 -0.54
CA LYS A 2 -1.41 7.40 0.61
C LYS A 2 -1.48 5.88 0.48
N VAL A 3 -0.34 5.23 0.63
CA VAL A 3 -0.20 3.78 0.61
C VAL A 3 0.16 3.32 2.01
N ASP A 4 -0.67 2.47 2.58
CA ASP A 4 -0.48 1.84 3.88
C ASP A 4 0.22 0.48 3.68
N LEU A 5 1.22 0.21 4.50
CA LEU A 5 1.82 -1.12 4.65
C LEU A 5 1.16 -1.82 5.84
N LEU A 6 0.61 -3.00 5.57
CA LEU A 6 -0.01 -3.86 6.57
C LEU A 6 0.90 -5.03 6.88
N GLN A 7 1.12 -5.28 8.17
CA GLN A 7 1.77 -6.47 8.70
C GLN A 7 0.72 -7.31 9.42
N ASN A 8 0.45 -8.53 8.93
CA ASN A 8 -0.60 -9.41 9.44
C ASN A 8 -1.97 -8.69 9.58
N GLY A 9 -2.30 -7.81 8.62
CA GLY A 9 -3.55 -7.04 8.61
C GLY A 9 -3.54 -5.77 9.48
N THR A 10 -2.45 -5.45 10.17
CA THR A 10 -2.31 -4.21 10.96
C THR A 10 -1.48 -3.19 10.20
N VAL A 11 -1.94 -1.95 10.08
CA VAL A 11 -1.16 -0.86 9.47
C VAL A 11 0.05 -0.55 10.36
N ILE A 12 1.25 -0.66 9.79
CA ILE A 12 2.52 -0.39 10.49
C ILE A 12 3.26 0.83 9.93
N ALA A 13 2.97 1.23 8.70
CA ALA A 13 3.55 2.40 8.06
C ALA A 13 2.61 2.95 6.99
N THR A 14 2.75 4.25 6.70
CA THR A 14 2.03 4.94 5.62
C THR A 14 3.05 5.77 4.85
N GLN A 15 2.99 5.73 3.52
CA GLN A 15 3.81 6.56 2.65
C GLN A 15 2.93 7.40 1.74
N GLU A 16 3.28 8.68 1.62
CA GLU A 16 2.66 9.57 0.66
C GLU A 16 3.35 9.45 -0.70
N VAL A 17 2.54 9.28 -1.73
CA VAL A 17 2.99 9.05 -3.10
C VAL A 17 2.36 10.09 -3.99
N SER A 18 3.17 10.71 -4.83
CA SER A 18 2.74 11.80 -5.69
C SER A 18 3.45 11.73 -7.04
N LYS A 19 3.08 12.64 -7.94
CA LYS A 19 3.82 12.84 -9.20
C LYS A 19 5.29 13.19 -8.96
N GLU A 20 5.61 13.88 -7.87
CA GLU A 20 6.98 14.28 -7.51
C GLU A 20 7.84 13.06 -7.13
N THR A 21 7.24 12.06 -6.48
CA THR A 21 7.91 10.77 -6.18
C THR A 21 7.87 9.81 -7.37
N GLY A 22 7.36 10.25 -8.53
CA GLY A 22 7.22 9.42 -9.72
C GLY A 22 6.22 8.27 -9.54
N TRP A 23 5.24 8.43 -8.64
CA TRP A 23 4.27 7.40 -8.26
C TRP A 23 4.90 6.12 -7.69
N LYS A 24 6.12 6.23 -7.17
CA LYS A 24 6.85 5.12 -6.53
C LYS A 24 6.81 5.27 -5.02
N TYR A 25 6.86 4.11 -4.37
CA TYR A 25 6.88 3.97 -2.93
C TYR A 25 7.79 2.79 -2.57
N GLU A 26 8.38 2.85 -1.38
CA GLU A 26 9.34 1.86 -0.89
C GLU A 26 9.28 1.82 0.64
N PHE A 27 9.14 0.60 1.17
CA PHE A 27 9.25 0.30 2.60
C PHE A 27 10.51 -0.54 2.82
N LYS A 28 11.43 -0.06 3.64
CA LYS A 28 12.72 -0.71 3.95
C LYS A 28 12.69 -1.36 5.33
N ASP A 29 13.68 -2.22 5.56
CA ASP A 29 13.97 -2.79 6.88
C ASP A 29 12.79 -3.56 7.50
N LEU A 30 12.02 -4.24 6.65
CA LEU A 30 10.91 -5.11 7.07
C LEU A 30 11.45 -6.42 7.63
N VAL A 31 11.07 -6.72 8.87
CA VAL A 31 11.42 -7.98 9.52
C VAL A 31 10.64 -9.13 8.89
N ALA A 32 11.30 -10.22 8.52
CA ALA A 32 10.60 -11.34 7.86
C ALA A 32 9.81 -12.23 8.84
N PHE A 33 10.23 -12.31 10.10
CA PHE A 33 9.70 -13.24 11.10
C PHE A 33 9.46 -12.56 12.44
N ASP A 34 8.47 -13.04 13.20
CA ASP A 34 8.23 -12.65 14.58
C ASP A 34 9.22 -13.32 15.56
N ALA A 35 9.12 -12.96 16.84
CA ALA A 35 9.97 -13.52 17.90
C ALA A 35 9.84 -15.04 18.07
N ASN A 36 8.77 -15.65 17.56
CA ASN A 36 8.52 -17.09 17.60
C ASN A 36 8.93 -17.80 16.29
N GLY A 37 9.51 -17.09 15.33
CA GLY A 37 9.91 -17.62 14.02
C GLY A 37 8.78 -17.75 13.02
N LYS A 38 7.60 -17.15 13.25
CA LYS A 38 6.49 -17.14 12.28
C LYS A 38 6.67 -16.02 11.27
N ALA A 39 6.55 -16.34 9.98
CA ALA A 39 6.67 -15.35 8.91
C ALA A 39 5.57 -14.28 8.99
N TYR A 40 5.96 -13.02 8.83
CA TYR A 40 5.01 -11.92 8.67
C TYR A 40 4.42 -11.92 7.26
N LYS A 41 3.11 -11.70 7.17
CA LYS A 41 2.44 -11.42 5.91
C LYS A 41 2.41 -9.90 5.71
N TYR A 42 3.01 -9.43 4.63
CA TYR A 42 2.97 -8.03 4.22
C TYR A 42 2.00 -7.83 3.07
N GLU A 43 1.18 -6.80 3.18
CA GLU A 43 0.21 -6.38 2.16
C GLU A 43 0.23 -4.86 2.07
N VAL A 44 -0.08 -4.32 0.90
CA VAL A 44 -0.24 -2.88 0.72
C VAL A 44 -1.70 -2.57 0.50
N LYS A 45 -2.12 -1.39 0.97
CA LYS A 45 -3.47 -0.88 0.74
C LYS A 45 -3.40 0.59 0.42
N GLU A 46 -4.11 1.00 -0.61
CA GLU A 46 -4.30 2.42 -0.87
C GLU A 46 -5.43 2.98 0.01
N GLN A 47 -5.25 4.19 0.52
CA GLN A 47 -6.34 4.95 1.11
C GLN A 47 -7.27 5.45 -0.01
N PRO A 48 -8.60 5.45 0.23
CA PRO A 48 -9.56 5.87 -0.79
C PRO A 48 -9.24 7.28 -1.29
N VAL A 49 -9.28 7.44 -2.61
CA VAL A 49 -9.12 8.73 -3.29
C VAL A 49 -10.43 9.03 -4.00
N ASP A 50 -11.03 10.17 -3.66
CA ASP A 50 -12.32 10.57 -4.24
C ASP A 50 -12.26 10.61 -5.77
N GLY A 51 -13.27 10.01 -6.41
CA GLY A 51 -13.36 9.90 -7.87
C GLY A 51 -12.47 8.81 -8.50
N TYR A 52 -11.81 7.98 -7.69
CA TYR A 52 -10.99 6.86 -8.17
C TYR A 52 -11.40 5.54 -7.51
N GLU A 53 -11.38 4.48 -8.31
CA GLU A 53 -11.49 3.10 -7.85
C GLU A 53 -10.10 2.46 -7.86
N SER A 54 -9.67 1.96 -6.69
CA SER A 54 -8.36 1.35 -6.49
C SER A 54 -8.44 -0.18 -6.59
N LYS A 55 -7.53 -0.79 -7.35
CA LYS A 55 -7.33 -2.25 -7.40
C LYS A 55 -5.90 -2.61 -7.04
N VAL A 56 -5.73 -3.47 -6.04
CA VAL A 56 -4.42 -3.95 -5.58
C VAL A 56 -4.18 -5.37 -6.11
N ASN A 57 -3.09 -5.57 -6.85
CA ASN A 57 -2.63 -6.87 -7.33
C ASN A 57 -1.23 -7.14 -6.75
N GLY A 58 -1.16 -7.88 -5.65
CA GLY A 58 0.09 -8.06 -4.90
C GLY A 58 0.54 -6.74 -4.29
N TYR A 59 1.56 -6.10 -4.90
CA TYR A 59 2.06 -4.78 -4.50
C TYR A 59 1.80 -3.69 -5.55
N ASP A 60 1.24 -4.04 -6.71
CA ASP A 60 0.89 -3.05 -7.72
C ASP A 60 -0.50 -2.49 -7.43
N ILE A 61 -0.60 -1.16 -7.39
CA ILE A 61 -1.86 -0.43 -7.15
C ILE A 61 -2.25 0.25 -8.46
N THR A 62 -3.40 -0.12 -8.99
CA THR A 62 -3.99 0.49 -10.19
C THR A 62 -5.19 1.34 -9.79
N ASN A 63 -5.13 2.62 -10.13
CA ASN A 63 -6.24 3.55 -9.94
C ASN A 63 -6.99 3.78 -11.25
N THR A 64 -8.29 3.56 -11.24
CA THR A 64 -9.18 3.85 -12.38
C THR A 64 -10.05 5.04 -12.01
N LYS A 65 -10.01 6.12 -12.81
CA LYS A 65 -10.90 7.27 -12.58
C LYS A 65 -12.34 6.83 -12.83
N VAL A 66 -13.18 6.92 -11.82
CA VAL A 66 -14.62 6.62 -11.97
C VAL A 66 -15.22 7.84 -12.66
N GLY A 67 -15.73 7.65 -13.88
CA GLY A 67 -16.31 8.72 -14.66
C GLY A 67 -17.57 9.26 -13.98
N GLU A 68 -17.61 10.56 -13.71
CA GLU A 68 -18.90 11.26 -13.72
C GLU A 68 -19.43 11.19 -15.15
N THR A 69 -20.60 10.60 -15.31
CA THR A 69 -21.36 10.61 -16.58
C THR A 69 -22.16 11.89 -16.68
#